data_AF-A0A1B9A011-F1
#
_entry.id   AF-A0A1B9A011-F1
#
_cell.length_a   1.000
_cell.length_b   1.000
_cell.length_c   1.000
_cell.angle_alpha   90.00
_cell.angle_beta   90.00
_cell.angle_gamma   90.00
#
_symmetry.space_group_name_H-M   'P 1'
#
loop_
_entity.id
_entity.type
_entity.pdbx_description
1 polymer ?
#
loop_
_entity_poly.entity_id
_entity_poly.type
_entity_poly.pdbx_seq_one_letter_code
_entity_poly.pdbx_strand_id
1 'polypeptide(L)'
;MRTKNIISEIVVFILILTWVYTFASKVFDFETFERQIRGAYLLSSGGNLLPYILQLVHAGIILMLLNKNWRRLGLITSMVVLVLYTGYLVYVLKFAPSIPCSCIALFNWINWNDQLYFNFIILAINIIGLVMFSLKHPPHSTNIRPLST
;
A
#
# COMPACT_ATOMS: atom_id res chain seq x y z
N MET A 1 -23.33 -5.05 16.16
CA MET A 1 -22.90 -3.88 15.36
C MET A 1 -21.65 -3.16 15.92
N ARG A 2 -21.45 -3.10 17.25
CA ARG A 2 -20.31 -2.39 17.89
C ARG A 2 -18.92 -2.98 17.55
N THR A 3 -18.77 -4.30 17.55
CA THR A 3 -17.47 -4.98 17.32
C THR A 3 -16.96 -4.86 15.88
N LYS A 4 -17.85 -4.95 14.87
CA LYS A 4 -17.48 -4.82 13.45
C LYS A 4 -16.90 -3.43 13.12
N ASN A 5 -17.40 -2.39 13.78
CA ASN A 5 -16.82 -1.04 13.64
C ASN A 5 -15.44 -0.95 14.32
N ILE A 6 -15.25 -1.55 15.50
CA ILE A 6 -13.95 -1.50 16.21
C ILE A 6 -12.85 -2.18 15.39
N ILE A 7 -13.10 -3.39 14.87
CA ILE A 7 -12.08 -4.11 14.07
C ILE A 7 -11.74 -3.30 12.80
N SER A 8 -12.74 -2.71 12.14
CA SER A 8 -12.51 -1.89 10.95
C SER A 8 -11.68 -0.64 11.26
N GLU A 9 -11.90 0.01 12.41
CA GLU A 9 -11.10 1.17 12.83
C GLU A 9 -9.66 0.76 13.17
N ILE A 10 -9.46 -0.39 13.84
CA ILE A 10 -8.13 -0.93 14.13
C ILE A 10 -7.36 -1.22 12.84
N VAL A 11 -8.00 -1.86 11.86
CA VAL A 11 -7.38 -2.16 10.55
C VAL A 11 -6.95 -0.86 9.85
N VAL A 12 -7.84 0.13 9.78
CA VAL A 12 -7.52 1.42 9.15
C VAL A 12 -6.38 2.12 9.89
N PHE A 13 -6.38 2.07 11.23
CA PHE A 13 -5.32 2.65 12.05
C PHE A 13 -3.96 1.99 11.78
N ILE A 14 -3.90 0.65 11.74
CA ILE A 14 -2.67 -0.09 11.41
C ILE A 14 -2.15 0.31 10.02
N LEU A 15 -3.04 0.37 9.02
CA LEU A 15 -2.66 0.78 7.67
C LEU A 15 -2.12 2.21 7.63
N ILE A 16 -2.77 3.15 8.32
CA ILE A 16 -2.28 4.54 8.42
C ILE A 16 -0.88 4.56 9.02
N LEU A 17 -0.63 3.84 10.12
CA LEU A 17 0.69 3.78 10.72
C LEU A 17 1.74 3.21 9.76
N THR A 18 1.41 2.15 9.03
CA THR A 18 2.32 1.56 8.02
C THR A 18 2.65 2.56 6.92
N TRP A 19 1.66 3.25 6.36
CA TRP A 19 1.89 4.22 5.29
C TRP A 19 2.62 5.47 5.77
N VAL A 20 2.30 5.97 6.97
CA VAL A 20 3.02 7.09 7.60
C VAL A 20 4.47 6.72 7.87
N TYR A 21 4.73 5.53 8.41
CA TYR A 21 6.10 5.05 8.63
C TYR A 21 6.88 4.97 7.31
N THR A 22 6.26 4.41 6.27
CA THR A 22 6.87 4.29 4.94
C THR A 22 7.14 5.65 4.31
N PHE A 23 6.21 6.59 4.42
CA PHE A 23 6.40 7.96 3.95
C PHE A 23 7.55 8.62 4.73
N ALA A 24 7.48 8.63 6.06
CA ALA A 24 8.47 9.30 6.90
C ALA A 24 9.89 8.76 6.68
N SER A 25 10.06 7.43 6.64
CA SER A 25 11.38 6.82 6.44
C SER A 25 12.01 7.19 5.11
N LYS A 26 11.21 7.40 4.05
CA LYS A 26 11.71 7.81 2.73
C LYS A 26 11.88 9.33 2.58
N VAL A 27 11.17 10.17 3.35
CA VAL A 27 11.44 11.62 3.40
C VAL A 27 12.74 11.91 4.13
N PHE A 28 12.95 11.30 5.30
CA PHE A 28 14.11 11.60 6.14
C PHE A 28 15.44 11.25 5.49
N ASP A 29 15.46 10.26 4.58
CA ASP A 29 16.64 9.86 3.82
C ASP A 29 16.34 9.77 2.31
N PHE A 30 15.84 10.89 1.76
CA PHE A 30 15.42 10.96 0.37
C PHE A 30 16.57 10.75 -0.63
N GLU A 31 17.77 11.26 -0.35
CA GLU A 31 18.94 11.07 -1.22
C GLU A 31 19.32 9.59 -1.37
N THR A 32 19.22 8.84 -0.27
CA THR A 32 19.48 7.39 -0.31
C THR A 32 18.34 6.68 -1.03
N PHE A 33 17.08 7.05 -0.80
CA PHE A 33 15.94 6.52 -1.55
C PHE A 33 16.04 6.78 -3.07
N GLU A 34 16.47 7.97 -3.49
CA GLU A 34 16.68 8.29 -4.89
C GLU A 34 17.80 7.44 -5.52
N ARG A 35 18.95 7.33 -4.83
CA ARG A 35 20.06 6.47 -5.28
C ARG A 35 19.64 5.01 -5.40
N GLN A 36 18.81 4.52 -4.49
CA GLN A 36 18.26 3.17 -4.50
C GLN A 36 17.36 2.90 -5.71
N ILE A 37 16.49 3.85 -6.07
CA ILE A 37 15.61 3.73 -7.24
C ILE A 37 16.43 3.81 -8.53
N ARG A 38 17.44 4.69 -8.59
CA ARG A 38 18.39 4.77 -9.72
C ARG A 38 19.19 3.47 -9.90
N GLY A 39 19.58 2.82 -8.80
CA GLY A 39 20.31 1.56 -8.81
C GLY A 39 19.45 0.31 -9.05
N ALA A 40 18.12 0.41 -8.99
CA ALA A 40 17.23 -0.72 -9.20
C ALA A 40 17.12 -1.07 -10.69
N TYR A 41 17.39 -2.33 -11.05
CA TYR A 41 17.43 -2.80 -12.45
C TYR A 41 16.18 -2.41 -13.26
N LEU A 42 14.98 -2.54 -12.66
CA LEU A 42 13.70 -2.22 -13.31
C LEU A 42 13.32 -0.73 -13.28
N LEU A 43 13.83 0.04 -12.31
CA LEU A 43 13.37 1.42 -12.04
C LEU A 43 14.43 2.48 -12.39
N SER A 44 15.62 2.06 -12.84
CA SER A 44 16.74 2.93 -13.19
C SER A 44 16.37 4.00 -14.21
N SER A 45 15.56 3.66 -15.23
CA SER A 45 15.08 4.59 -16.25
C SER A 45 14.17 5.69 -15.71
N GLY A 46 13.57 5.50 -14.52
CA GLY A 46 12.70 6.46 -13.85
C GLY A 46 13.35 7.16 -12.66
N GLY A 47 14.66 7.00 -12.46
CA GLY A 47 15.39 7.32 -11.22
C GLY A 47 15.19 8.73 -10.65
N ASN A 48 14.86 9.73 -11.49
CA ASN A 48 14.69 11.11 -11.03
C ASN A 48 13.23 11.43 -10.67
N LEU A 49 12.25 10.84 -11.35
CA LEU A 49 10.83 11.23 -11.21
C LEU A 49 10.06 10.26 -10.31
N LEU A 50 10.42 8.98 -10.38
CA LEU A 50 9.70 7.92 -9.70
C LEU A 50 9.75 8.00 -8.17
N PRO A 51 10.86 8.43 -7.51
CA PRO A 51 10.87 8.65 -6.07
C PRO A 51 9.80 9.66 -5.61
N TYR A 52 9.64 10.76 -6.36
CA TYR A 52 8.62 11.78 -6.06
C TYR A 52 7.20 11.23 -6.26
N ILE A 53 6.95 10.50 -7.35
CA ILE A 53 5.65 9.88 -7.61
C ILE A 53 5.27 8.90 -6.50
N LEU A 54 6.19 8.01 -6.11
CA LEU A 54 5.96 7.05 -5.03
C LEU A 54 5.60 7.75 -3.72
N GLN A 55 6.30 8.85 -3.42
CA GLN A 55 6.05 9.61 -2.21
C GLN A 55 4.70 10.34 -2.22
N LEU A 56 4.29 10.86 -3.37
CA LEU A 56 2.95 11.43 -3.57
C LEU A 56 1.86 10.37 -3.42
N VAL A 57 2.08 9.16 -3.92
CA VAL A 57 1.15 8.03 -3.75
C VAL A 57 1.00 7.66 -2.27
N HIS A 58 2.11 7.56 -1.53
CA HIS A 58 2.07 7.29 -0.08
C HIS A 58 1.28 8.36 0.67
N ALA A 59 1.56 9.65 0.40
CA ALA A 59 0.82 10.75 0.99
C ALA A 59 -0.69 10.69 0.65
N GLY A 60 -1.02 10.41 -0.61
CA GLY A 60 -2.41 10.27 -1.07
C GLY A 60 -3.16 9.18 -0.33
N ILE A 61 -2.54 8.01 -0.11
CA ILE A 61 -3.15 6.90 0.64
C ILE A 61 -3.43 7.30 2.09
N ILE A 62 -2.49 7.98 2.76
CA ILE A 62 -2.66 8.45 4.13
C ILE A 62 -3.88 9.39 4.22
N LEU A 63 -3.97 10.36 3.31
CA LEU A 63 -5.09 11.33 3.27
C LEU A 63 -6.43 10.62 3.01
N MET A 64 -6.46 9.66 2.09
CA MET A 64 -7.67 8.87 1.79
C MET A 64 -8.13 8.00 2.97
N LEU A 65 -7.19 7.40 3.71
CA LEU A 65 -7.52 6.56 4.88
C LEU A 65 -7.96 7.38 6.10
N LEU A 66 -7.42 8.59 6.27
CA LEU A 66 -7.84 9.53 7.32
C LEU A 66 -9.27 10.04 7.09
N ASN A 67 -9.65 10.30 5.84
CA ASN A 67 -10.97 10.79 5.51
C ASN A 67 -12.00 9.65 5.45
N LYS A 68 -12.97 9.66 6.37
CA LYS A 68 -14.02 8.62 6.47
C LYS A 68 -14.79 8.38 5.18
N ASN A 69 -15.00 9.43 4.37
CA ASN A 69 -15.72 9.31 3.10
C ASN A 69 -14.87 8.63 2.01
N TRP A 70 -13.54 8.74 2.10
CA TRP A 70 -12.59 8.23 1.12
C TRP A 70 -11.94 6.92 1.55
N ARG A 71 -12.25 6.42 2.75
CA ARG A 71 -11.67 5.19 3.30
C ARG A 71 -11.76 3.98 2.37
N ARG A 72 -12.88 3.80 1.68
CA ARG A 72 -13.02 2.70 0.71
C ARG A 72 -11.98 2.80 -0.41
N LEU A 73 -11.85 4.00 -0.97
CA LEU A 73 -10.88 4.28 -2.02
C LEU A 73 -9.46 4.13 -1.47
N GLY A 74 -9.18 4.63 -0.27
CA GLY A 74 -7.89 4.46 0.41
C GLY A 74 -7.52 2.99 0.64
N LEU A 75 -8.46 2.15 1.05
CA LEU A 75 -8.26 0.70 1.21
C LEU A 75 -7.93 0.02 -0.12
N ILE A 76 -8.70 0.33 -1.18
CA ILE A 76 -8.47 -0.20 -2.53
C ILE A 76 -7.11 0.24 -3.07
N THR A 77 -6.79 1.53 -3.00
CA THR A 77 -5.49 2.07 -3.46
C THR A 77 -4.34 1.44 -2.67
N SER A 78 -4.47 1.35 -1.35
CA SER A 78 -3.52 0.67 -0.46
C SER A 78 -3.32 -0.80 -0.86
N MET A 79 -4.39 -1.52 -1.21
CA MET A 79 -4.31 -2.91 -1.66
C MET A 79 -3.54 -3.03 -2.98
N VAL A 80 -3.84 -2.17 -3.95
CA VAL A 80 -3.14 -2.15 -5.24
C VAL A 80 -1.64 -1.92 -5.04
N VAL A 81 -1.27 -0.91 -4.24
CA VAL A 81 0.15 -0.63 -3.98
C VAL A 81 0.84 -1.78 -3.23
N LEU A 82 0.19 -2.40 -2.25
CA LEU A 82 0.73 -3.58 -1.56
C LEU A 82 0.95 -4.76 -2.52
N VAL A 83 0.04 -5.01 -3.46
CA VAL A 83 0.20 -6.06 -4.48
C VAL A 83 1.35 -5.75 -5.43
N LEU A 84 1.45 -4.51 -5.93
CA LEU A 84 2.54 -4.08 -6.79
C LEU A 84 3.90 -4.22 -6.08
N TYR A 85 3.98 -3.79 -4.82
CA TYR A 85 5.21 -3.92 -4.02
C TYR A 85 5.56 -5.39 -3.75
N THR A 86 4.57 -6.25 -3.45
CA THR A 86 4.78 -7.70 -3.32
C THR A 86 5.37 -8.28 -4.60
N GLY A 87 4.77 -7.96 -5.76
CA GLY A 87 5.23 -8.44 -7.06
C GLY A 87 6.67 -8.00 -7.35
N TYR A 88 6.98 -6.75 -7.05
CA TYR A 88 8.34 -6.22 -7.15
C TYR A 88 9.34 -6.99 -6.26
N LEU A 89 9.01 -7.21 -4.99
CA LEU A 89 9.87 -7.96 -4.07
C LEU A 89 10.11 -9.40 -4.54
N VAL A 90 9.06 -10.10 -4.99
CA VAL A 90 9.16 -11.46 -5.55
C VAL A 90 10.03 -11.47 -6.79
N TYR A 91 9.89 -10.47 -7.66
CA TYR A 91 10.71 -10.35 -8.87
C TYR A 91 12.18 -10.17 -8.52
N VAL A 92 12.51 -9.23 -7.62
CA VAL A 92 13.88 -8.99 -7.17
C VAL A 92 14.48 -10.25 -6.54
N LEU A 93 13.74 -10.95 -5.68
CA LEU A 93 14.24 -12.16 -5.02
C LEU A 93 14.48 -13.35 -5.97
N LYS A 94 13.73 -13.46 -7.07
CA LYS A 94 13.84 -14.60 -8.01
C LYS A 94 14.72 -14.31 -9.23
N PHE A 95 14.76 -13.07 -9.71
CA PHE A 95 15.34 -12.73 -11.02
C PHE A 95 16.50 -11.73 -10.93
N ALA A 96 16.76 -11.08 -9.79
CA ALA A 96 17.89 -10.17 -9.69
C ALA A 96 19.21 -10.96 -9.66
N PRO A 97 20.19 -10.64 -10.54
CA PRO A 97 21.48 -11.33 -10.61
C PRO A 97 22.34 -11.10 -9.36
N SER A 98 22.08 -10.03 -8.61
CA SER A 98 22.62 -9.76 -7.30
C SER A 98 21.54 -9.08 -6.46
N ILE A 99 21.37 -9.53 -5.21
CA ILE A 99 20.46 -8.87 -4.28
C ILE A 99 21.02 -7.46 -4.04
N PRO A 100 20.33 -6.38 -4.45
CA PRO A 100 20.83 -5.05 -4.20
C PRO A 100 20.99 -4.86 -2.70
N CYS A 101 22.07 -4.18 -2.30
CA CYS A 101 22.41 -3.94 -0.91
C CYS A 101 21.15 -3.56 -0.11
N SER A 102 20.99 -4.13 1.08
CA SER A 102 19.83 -4.01 1.98
C SER A 102 19.44 -2.56 2.32
N CYS A 103 20.21 -1.57 1.86
CA CYS A 103 19.88 -0.15 1.86
C CYS A 103 18.45 0.15 1.37
N ILE A 104 17.90 -0.59 0.39
CA ILE A 104 16.56 -0.33 -0.20
C ILE A 104 15.39 -0.56 0.77
N ALA A 105 15.64 -1.31 1.84
CA ALA A 105 14.64 -1.81 2.76
C ALA A 105 13.72 -0.72 3.34
N LEU A 106 12.44 -1.07 3.56
CA LEU A 106 11.55 -0.27 4.42
C LEU A 106 12.12 -0.11 5.85
N PHE A 107 12.93 -1.09 6.28
CA PHE A 107 13.64 -1.15 7.55
C PHE A 107 15.10 -1.55 7.28
N ASN A 108 16.05 -0.65 7.52
CA ASN A 108 17.49 -0.89 7.27
C ASN A 108 18.10 -2.10 8.03
N TRP A 109 17.33 -2.74 8.92
CA TRP A 109 17.72 -3.88 9.76
C TRP A 109 17.01 -5.19 9.40
N ILE A 110 16.17 -5.22 8.36
CA ILE A 110 15.31 -6.37 8.02
C ILE A 110 15.67 -6.93 6.62
N ASN A 111 15.79 -8.26 6.51
CA ASN A 111 16.08 -8.94 5.24
C ASN A 111 14.93 -8.78 4.22
N TRP A 112 15.24 -8.95 2.94
CA TRP A 112 14.26 -8.87 1.85
C TRP A 112 13.09 -9.87 2.00
N ASN A 113 13.35 -11.08 2.51
CA ASN A 113 12.31 -12.08 2.79
C ASN A 113 11.38 -11.66 3.94
N ASP A 114 11.93 -11.06 4.98
CA ASP A 114 11.15 -10.58 6.13
C ASP A 114 10.27 -9.39 5.74
N GLN A 115 10.76 -8.51 4.85
CA GLN A 115 9.95 -7.45 4.24
C GLN A 115 8.81 -8.00 3.40
N LEU A 116 9.06 -9.05 2.61
CA LEU A 116 8.04 -9.73 1.84
C LEU A 116 6.95 -10.30 2.76
N TYR A 117 7.36 -10.97 3.84
CA TYR A 117 6.44 -11.51 4.84
C TYR A 117 5.60 -10.41 5.52
N PHE A 118 6.24 -9.32 5.95
CA PHE A 118 5.56 -8.15 6.49
C PHE A 118 4.52 -7.60 5.50
N ASN A 119 4.90 -7.45 4.22
CA ASN A 119 3.99 -6.95 3.21
C ASN A 119 2.78 -7.87 2.97
N PHE A 120 2.97 -9.20 3.03
CA PHE A 120 1.87 -10.17 2.98
C PHE A 120 0.93 -10.05 4.18
N ILE A 121 1.46 -9.84 5.39
CA ILE A 121 0.65 -9.60 6.59
C ILE A 121 -0.21 -8.34 6.41
N ILE A 122 0.40 -7.23 5.99
CA ILE A 122 -0.32 -5.97 5.78
C ILE A 122 -1.36 -6.11 4.66
N LEU A 123 -1.04 -6.86 3.59
CA LEU A 123 -2.00 -7.17 2.52
C LEU A 123 -3.20 -7.97 3.05
N ALA A 124 -2.98 -8.99 3.88
CA ALA A 124 -4.06 -9.74 4.51
C ALA A 124 -4.94 -8.85 5.41
N ILE A 125 -4.32 -7.99 6.22
CA ILE A 125 -5.03 -7.00 7.06
C ILE A 125 -5.88 -6.06 6.19
N ASN A 126 -5.34 -5.60 5.07
CA ASN A 126 -6.07 -4.73 4.14
C ASN A 126 -7.28 -5.46 3.54
N ILE A 127 -7.12 -6.70 3.09
CA ILE A 127 -8.23 -7.52 2.55
C ILE A 127 -9.33 -7.66 3.61
N ILE A 128 -8.98 -7.94 4.86
CA ILE A 128 -9.96 -8.02 5.97
C ILE A 128 -10.71 -6.68 6.13
N GLY A 129 -9.99 -5.55 6.09
CA GLY A 129 -10.58 -4.21 6.13
C GLY A 129 -11.56 -3.96 4.98
N LEU A 130 -11.17 -4.33 3.76
CA LEU A 130 -11.97 -4.15 2.56
C LEU A 130 -13.23 -5.01 2.56
N VAL A 131 -13.13 -6.30 2.96
CA VAL A 131 -14.28 -7.20 3.07
C VAL A 131 -15.27 -6.67 4.11
N MET A 132 -14.79 -6.26 5.29
CA MET A 132 -15.66 -5.68 6.31
C MET A 132 -16.33 -4.38 5.88
N PHE A 133 -15.64 -3.54 5.10
CA PHE A 133 -16.19 -2.31 4.56
C PHE A 133 -17.22 -2.58 3.45
N SER A 134 -16.95 -3.57 2.57
CA SER A 134 -17.84 -3.93 1.46
C SER A 134 -19.16 -4.53 1.95
N LEU A 135 -19.16 -5.28 3.06
CA LEU A 135 -20.38 -5.80 3.68
C LEU A 135 -21.28 -4.69 4.26
N LYS A 136 -20.78 -3.45 4.39
CA LYS A 136 -21.52 -2.31 4.96
C LYS A 136 -22.20 -1.46 3.87
N HIS A 137 -21.89 -1.68 2.60
CA HIS A 137 -22.62 -1.10 1.49
C HIS A 137 -23.57 -2.16 0.91
N PRO A 138 -24.89 -2.08 1.14
CA PRO A 138 -25.81 -2.83 0.30
C PRO A 138 -25.57 -2.41 -1.16
N PRO A 139 -25.61 -3.35 -2.13
CA PRO A 139 -25.55 -2.99 -3.53
C PRO A 139 -26.65 -1.97 -3.76
N HIS A 140 -26.29 -0.83 -4.37
CA HIS A 140 -27.24 0.16 -4.83
C HIS A 140 -28.28 -0.59 -5.67
N SER A 141 -29.48 -0.81 -5.12
CA SER A 141 -30.55 -1.42 -5.90
C SER A 141 -30.83 -0.44 -7.02
N THR A 142 -30.46 -0.84 -8.23
CA THR A 142 -30.92 -0.18 -9.44
C THR A 142 -32.39 -0.56 -9.51
N ASN A 143 -33.22 0.32 -8.97
CA ASN A 143 -34.67 0.21 -9.02
C ASN A 143 -35.06 0.47 -10.50
N ILE A 144 -34.97 -0.56 -11.33
CA ILE A 144 -35.47 -0.54 -12.70
C ILE A 144 -36.98 -0.51 -12.58
N ARG A 145 -37.54 0.70 -12.67
CA ARG A 145 -38.97 0.94 -12.84
C ARG A 145 -39.39 0.24 -14.15
N PRO A 146 -40.36 -0.69 -14.16
CA PRO A 146 -40.86 -1.21 -15.43
C PRO A 146 -41.54 -0.06 -16.18
N LEU A 147 -41.11 0.22 -17.40
CA LEU A 147 -41.87 1.07 -18.32
C LEU A 147 -43.21 0.38 -18.58
N SER A 148 -44.29 1.00 -18.11
CA SER A 148 -45.65 0.69 -18.53
C SER A 148 -45.88 1.31 -19.91
N THR A 149 -46.07 0.47 -20.92
CA THR A 149 -46.81 0.75 -22.16
C THR A 149 -47.35 -0.57 -22.69
#